data_AF-A0A075HTI3-F1
#
_entry.id   AF-A0A075HTI3-F1
#
_cell.length_a   1.000
_cell.length_b   1.000
_cell.length_c   1.000
_cell.angle_alpha   90.00
_cell.angle_beta   90.00
_cell.angle_gamma   90.00
#
_symmetry.space_group_name_H-M   'P 1'
#
loop_
_entity.id
_entity.type
_entity.pdbx_description
1 polymer ?
#
loop_
_entity_poly.entity_id
_entity_poly.type
_entity_poly.pdbx_seq_one_letter_code
_entity_poly.pdbx_strand_id
1 'polypeptide(L)'
;MGLIEISPRFLKKLNENAFNKFDHWIGLHFMRIKERKKGIMDLKIESLVDSVSYDIGLDLAMRLDLQYKVINEGTGQKPKPKDQVRIHFVGKLIDGSTFDSSYTRGEPEIFPVNRVVPGFSIGLQLMSPGAKYQLYIPGHLGYGSGDGPGGPMAFMIFQVELLEIIPSPEQVN
;
A
#
# COMPACT_ATOMS: atom_id res chain seq x y z
N MET A 1 7.32 17.72 -10.06
CA MET A 1 6.19 17.20 -9.26
C MET A 1 5.94 15.78 -9.72
N GLY A 2 6.17 14.78 -8.87
CA GLY A 2 5.93 13.38 -9.23
C GLY A 2 4.58 12.92 -8.68
N LEU A 3 3.72 12.40 -9.55
CA LEU A 3 2.40 11.86 -9.19
C LEU A 3 2.59 10.63 -8.31
N ILE A 4 1.89 10.58 -7.18
CA ILE A 4 1.75 9.38 -6.36
C ILE A 4 0.67 8.55 -7.04
N GLU A 5 1.01 7.33 -7.46
CA GLU A 5 0.10 6.48 -8.21
C GLU A 5 -0.59 5.52 -7.25
N ILE A 6 -1.92 5.57 -7.20
CA ILE A 6 -2.74 4.75 -6.30
C ILE A 6 -3.06 3.44 -7.03
N SER A 7 -2.75 2.30 -6.40
CA SER A 7 -2.93 0.97 -7.00
C SER A 7 -4.39 0.70 -7.42
N PRO A 8 -4.66 0.28 -8.68
CA PRO A 8 -6.00 -0.08 -9.13
C PRO A 8 -6.66 -1.24 -8.35
N ARG A 9 -5.85 -2.05 -7.63
CA ARG A 9 -6.38 -3.08 -6.73
C ARG A 9 -7.08 -2.49 -5.50
N PHE A 10 -6.71 -1.29 -5.05
CA PHE A 10 -7.38 -0.57 -3.97
C PHE A 10 -8.80 -0.15 -4.39
N LEU A 11 -8.93 0.37 -5.62
CA LEU A 11 -10.22 0.72 -6.22
C LEU A 11 -11.16 -0.50 -6.39
N LYS A 12 -10.59 -1.70 -6.53
CA LYS A 12 -11.34 -2.96 -6.76
C LYS A 12 -11.60 -3.78 -5.48
N LYS A 13 -10.92 -3.47 -4.37
CA LYS A 13 -11.07 -4.18 -3.07
C LYS A 13 -12.13 -3.55 -2.15
N LEU A 14 -12.74 -2.44 -2.57
CA LEU A 14 -14.10 -2.07 -2.18
C LEU A 14 -15.05 -3.14 -2.76
N ASN A 15 -15.17 -4.25 -2.04
CA ASN A 15 -16.05 -5.37 -2.37
C ASN A 15 -17.52 -4.94 -2.23
N GLU A 16 -18.34 -5.24 -3.25
CA GLU A 16 -19.78 -5.00 -3.30
C GLU A 16 -20.52 -5.54 -2.05
N ASN A 17 -20.00 -6.57 -1.36
CA ASN A 17 -20.60 -7.07 -0.12
C ASN A 17 -20.28 -6.27 1.15
N ALA A 18 -19.14 -5.57 1.21
CA ALA A 18 -18.86 -4.61 2.28
C ALA A 18 -19.70 -3.35 2.07
N PHE A 19 -19.85 -2.93 0.82
CA PHE A 19 -20.76 -1.87 0.40
C PHE A 19 -22.22 -2.23 0.74
N ASN A 20 -22.68 -3.45 0.45
CA ASN A 20 -24.05 -3.89 0.74
C ASN A 20 -24.36 -4.11 2.23
N LYS A 21 -23.39 -4.55 3.06
CA LYS A 21 -23.58 -4.62 4.53
C LYS A 21 -23.51 -3.23 5.18
N PHE A 22 -22.69 -2.33 4.62
CA PHE A 22 -22.67 -0.91 4.97
C PHE A 22 -24.03 -0.28 4.60
N ASP A 23 -24.54 -0.50 3.39
CA ASP A 23 -25.88 -0.06 2.94
C ASP A 23 -27.03 -0.64 3.78
N HIS A 24 -26.91 -1.89 4.27
CA HIS A 24 -27.93 -2.49 5.14
C HIS A 24 -27.90 -1.90 6.56
N TRP A 25 -26.72 -1.66 7.14
CA TRP A 25 -26.56 -1.05 8.45
C TRP A 25 -26.92 0.44 8.44
N ILE A 26 -26.48 1.17 7.41
CA ILE A 26 -26.89 2.53 7.06
C ILE A 26 -28.41 2.56 6.86
N GLY A 27 -28.98 1.66 6.06
CA GLY A 27 -30.43 1.55 5.81
C GLY A 27 -31.27 1.32 7.07
N LEU A 28 -30.80 0.51 8.01
CA LEU A 28 -31.45 0.33 9.33
C LEU A 28 -31.29 1.55 10.25
N HIS A 29 -30.15 2.23 10.19
CA HIS A 29 -29.94 3.49 10.93
C HIS A 29 -30.84 4.62 10.39
N PHE A 30 -30.99 4.71 9.07
CA PHE A 30 -31.87 5.67 8.40
C PHE A 30 -33.36 5.33 8.54
N MET A 31 -33.76 4.05 8.56
CA MET A 31 -35.14 3.67 8.86
C MET A 31 -35.55 4.03 10.30
N ARG A 32 -34.61 4.01 11.26
CA ARG A 32 -34.88 4.40 12.66
C ARG A 32 -34.92 5.93 12.86
N ILE A 33 -34.32 6.70 11.95
CA ILE A 33 -34.39 8.18 11.91
C ILE A 33 -35.72 8.66 11.29
N LYS A 34 -36.41 7.81 10.52
CA LYS A 34 -37.63 8.15 9.80
C LYS A 34 -38.85 8.52 10.67
N GLU A 35 -38.76 8.39 11.99
CA GLU A 35 -39.91 8.66 12.89
C GLU A 35 -39.81 9.93 13.75
N ARG A 36 -38.75 10.74 13.65
CA ARG A 36 -38.72 12.03 14.38
C ARG A 36 -38.49 13.19 13.43
N LYS A 37 -39.55 13.99 13.28
CA LYS A 37 -39.61 15.33 12.67
C LYS A 37 -38.23 16.02 12.71
N LYS A 38 -37.52 16.09 11.59
CA LYS A 38 -36.23 16.77 11.47
C LYS A 38 -36.36 18.02 10.60
N GLY A 39 -35.89 19.14 11.14
CA GLY A 39 -35.85 20.43 10.45
C GLY A 39 -34.64 20.56 9.52
N ILE A 40 -34.62 21.62 8.71
CA ILE A 40 -33.59 21.90 7.69
C ILE A 40 -32.16 21.94 8.27
N MET A 41 -31.99 22.30 9.55
CA MET A 41 -30.68 22.33 10.20
C MET A 41 -30.12 20.93 10.49
N ASP A 42 -30.97 19.97 10.85
CA ASP A 42 -30.54 18.60 11.16
C ASP A 42 -30.02 17.91 9.89
N LEU A 43 -30.68 18.12 8.75
CA LEU A 43 -30.26 17.60 7.45
C LEU A 43 -28.90 18.16 7.01
N LYS A 44 -28.64 19.46 7.27
CA LYS A 44 -27.36 20.09 6.92
C LYS A 44 -26.22 19.57 7.81
N ILE A 45 -26.49 19.37 9.10
CA ILE A 45 -25.52 18.79 10.04
C ILE A 45 -25.20 17.35 9.66
N GLU A 46 -26.20 16.52 9.35
CA GLU A 46 -25.97 15.13 8.93
C GLU A 46 -25.13 15.04 7.66
N SER A 47 -25.46 15.85 6.63
CA SER A 47 -24.68 15.88 5.40
C SER A 47 -23.21 16.28 5.61
N LEU A 48 -22.96 17.17 6.58
CA LEU A 48 -21.62 17.61 6.94
C LEU A 48 -20.86 16.52 7.73
N VAL A 49 -21.55 15.83 8.63
CA VAL A 49 -20.98 14.71 9.38
C VAL A 49 -20.61 13.56 8.45
N ASP A 50 -21.44 13.27 7.45
CA ASP A 50 -21.16 12.24 6.44
C ASP A 50 -19.96 12.63 5.56
N SER A 51 -19.88 13.87 5.09
CA SER A 51 -18.74 14.32 4.28
C SER A 51 -17.42 14.27 5.08
N VAL A 52 -17.44 14.73 6.33
CA VAL A 52 -16.25 14.70 7.20
C VAL A 52 -15.85 13.25 7.51
N SER A 53 -16.82 12.36 7.76
CA SER A 53 -16.54 10.94 8.02
C SER A 53 -15.95 10.25 6.80
N TYR A 54 -16.43 10.59 5.59
CA TYR A 54 -15.86 10.08 4.34
C TYR A 54 -14.42 10.56 4.13
N ASP A 55 -14.16 11.86 4.30
CA ASP A 55 -12.83 12.44 4.13
C ASP A 55 -11.82 11.86 5.13
N ILE A 56 -12.23 11.69 6.40
CA ILE A 56 -11.41 11.03 7.43
C ILE A 56 -11.17 9.56 7.09
N GLY A 57 -12.22 8.85 6.64
CA GLY A 57 -12.11 7.45 6.24
C GLY A 57 -11.14 7.26 5.07
N LEU A 58 -11.17 8.17 4.09
CA LEU A 58 -10.28 8.17 2.94
C LEU A 58 -8.83 8.48 3.32
N ASP A 59 -8.60 9.51 4.14
CA ASP A 59 -7.25 9.85 4.64
C ASP A 59 -6.65 8.69 5.45
N LEU A 60 -7.45 8.06 6.33
CA LEU A 60 -7.00 6.91 7.09
C LEU A 60 -6.65 5.72 6.18
N ALA A 61 -7.50 5.43 5.20
CA ALA A 61 -7.23 4.36 4.24
C ALA A 61 -5.95 4.63 3.43
N MET A 62 -5.71 5.87 3.02
CA MET A 62 -4.48 6.27 2.32
C MET A 62 -3.23 6.10 3.19
N ARG A 63 -3.32 6.46 4.48
CA ARG A 63 -2.22 6.26 5.45
C ARG A 63 -1.96 4.79 5.78
N LEU A 64 -2.95 3.94 5.57
CA LEU A 64 -2.85 2.51 5.80
C LEU A 64 -2.44 1.72 4.53
N ASP A 65 -2.49 2.30 3.34
CA ASP A 65 -2.08 1.58 2.14
C ASP A 65 -0.59 1.81 1.81
N LEU A 66 -0.04 0.90 1.00
CA LEU A 66 1.26 1.13 0.36
C LEU A 66 1.15 2.32 -0.58
N GLN A 67 1.95 3.36 -0.36
CA GLN A 67 2.13 4.44 -1.33
C GLN A 67 3.42 4.19 -2.11
N TYR A 68 3.43 4.56 -3.39
CA TYR A 68 4.65 4.50 -4.19
C TYR A 68 4.73 5.65 -5.19
N LYS A 69 5.95 5.94 -5.61
CA LYS A 69 6.27 6.88 -6.68
C LYS A 69 7.13 6.17 -7.71
N VAL A 70 6.70 6.24 -8.97
CA VAL A 70 7.52 5.75 -10.08
C VAL A 70 8.59 6.79 -10.38
N ILE A 71 9.86 6.39 -10.32
CA ILE A 71 11.01 7.21 -10.71
C ILE A 71 11.37 6.90 -12.16
N ASN A 72 11.39 5.61 -12.52
CA ASN A 72 11.55 5.13 -13.87
C ASN A 72 10.64 3.93 -14.11
N GLU A 73 10.00 3.89 -15.28
CA GLU A 73 9.20 2.74 -15.69
C GLU A 73 10.09 1.63 -16.25
N GLY A 74 9.74 0.40 -15.92
CA GLY A 74 10.31 -0.79 -16.53
C GLY A 74 9.42 -1.32 -17.65
N THR A 75 9.86 -2.39 -18.29
CA THR A 75 9.04 -3.06 -19.33
C THR A 75 9.03 -4.56 -19.12
N GLY A 76 7.99 -5.22 -19.64
CA GLY A 76 7.83 -6.66 -19.51
C GLY A 76 6.97 -7.09 -18.32
N GLN A 77 7.04 -8.38 -18.02
CA GLN A 77 6.19 -9.01 -17.01
C GLN A 77 6.56 -8.54 -15.60
N LYS A 78 5.60 -8.65 -14.68
CA LYS A 78 5.78 -8.36 -13.26
C LYS A 78 6.07 -9.64 -12.48
N PRO A 79 6.87 -9.59 -11.40
CA PRO A 79 7.16 -10.77 -10.58
C PRO A 79 5.88 -11.39 -10.01
N LYS A 80 5.82 -12.72 -9.95
CA LYS A 80 4.77 -13.44 -9.23
C LYS A 80 5.20 -13.67 -7.78
N PRO A 81 4.27 -13.96 -6.85
CA PRO A 81 4.60 -14.16 -5.44
C PRO A 81 5.67 -15.22 -5.14
N LYS A 82 5.80 -16.24 -5.99
CA LYS A 82 6.77 -17.33 -5.81
C LYS A 82 8.12 -17.07 -6.49
N ASP A 83 8.23 -16.02 -7.30
CA ASP A 83 9.46 -15.72 -8.02
C ASP A 83 10.51 -15.12 -7.07
N GLN A 84 11.74 -15.07 -7.55
CA GLN A 84 12.79 -14.26 -6.96
C GLN A 84 13.05 -13.05 -7.85
N VAL A 85 13.57 -11.98 -7.25
CA VAL A 85 13.96 -10.77 -7.97
C VAL A 85 15.38 -10.40 -7.63
N ARG A 86 16.14 -9.96 -8.63
CA ARG A 86 17.45 -9.34 -8.44
C ARG A 86 17.27 -7.84 -8.46
N ILE A 87 17.62 -7.17 -7.37
CA ILE A 87 17.35 -5.75 -7.18
C ILE A 87 18.57 -5.00 -6.65
N HIS A 88 18.63 -3.71 -6.94
CA HIS A 88 19.31 -2.76 -6.07
C HIS A 88 18.29 -2.04 -5.20
N PHE A 89 18.66 -1.71 -3.96
CA PHE A 89 17.78 -0.97 -3.07
C PHE A 89 18.52 -0.16 -2.00
N VAL A 90 17.81 0.81 -1.45
CA VAL A 90 18.17 1.52 -0.21
C VAL A 90 16.93 1.62 0.66
N GLY A 91 16.99 1.14 1.89
CA GLY A 91 15.96 1.26 2.92
C GLY A 91 16.32 2.34 3.94
N LYS A 92 15.41 3.28 4.16
CA LYS A 92 15.56 4.39 5.09
C LYS A 92 14.38 4.53 6.04
N LEU A 93 14.64 5.06 7.24
CA LEU A 93 13.61 5.53 8.16
C LEU A 93 13.19 6.96 7.80
N ILE A 94 12.11 7.44 8.43
CA ILE A 94 11.57 8.79 8.22
C ILE A 94 12.52 9.91 8.65
N ASP A 95 13.45 9.62 9.56
CA ASP A 95 14.51 10.55 9.98
C ASP A 95 15.65 10.66 8.95
N GLY A 96 15.58 9.88 7.86
CA GLY A 96 16.57 9.84 6.79
C GLY A 96 17.72 8.86 7.03
N SER A 97 17.80 8.24 8.20
CA SER A 97 18.80 7.22 8.49
C SER A 97 18.61 6.01 7.57
N THR A 98 19.72 5.49 7.04
CA THR A 98 19.72 4.29 6.20
C THR A 98 19.94 3.08 7.09
N PHE A 99 19.02 2.13 7.05
CA PHE A 99 19.13 0.90 7.83
C PHE A 99 19.60 -0.29 6.98
N ASP A 100 19.41 -0.24 5.66
CA ASP A 100 19.88 -1.28 4.75
C ASP A 100 20.10 -0.72 3.34
N SER A 101 21.08 -1.25 2.61
CA SER A 101 21.42 -0.83 1.25
C SER A 101 22.25 -1.89 0.52
N SER A 102 21.81 -2.28 -0.67
CA SER A 102 22.64 -3.12 -1.55
C SER A 102 23.86 -2.34 -2.07
N TYR A 103 23.72 -1.01 -2.24
CA TYR A 103 24.79 -0.18 -2.78
C TYR A 103 25.99 -0.07 -1.84
N THR A 104 25.78 -0.15 -0.52
CA THR A 104 26.89 -0.20 0.44
C THR A 104 27.63 -1.53 0.41
N ARG A 105 26.97 -2.60 -0.05
CA ARG A 105 27.59 -3.92 -0.30
C ARG A 105 28.27 -4.01 -1.66
N GLY A 106 27.92 -3.15 -2.60
CA GLY A 106 28.53 -3.05 -3.93
C GLY A 106 27.95 -4.00 -4.99
N GLU A 107 26.93 -4.80 -4.63
CA GLU A 107 26.31 -5.76 -5.55
C GLU A 107 24.77 -5.82 -5.38
N PRO A 108 24.02 -6.19 -6.43
CA PRO A 108 22.58 -6.45 -6.31
C PRO A 108 22.30 -7.65 -5.40
N GLU A 109 21.12 -7.66 -4.79
CA GLU A 109 20.69 -8.74 -3.91
C GLU A 109 19.47 -9.46 -4.49
N ILE A 110 19.36 -10.76 -4.19
CA ILE A 110 18.27 -11.62 -4.65
C ILE A 110 17.30 -11.87 -3.50
N PHE A 111 16.05 -11.46 -3.69
CA PHE A 111 14.98 -11.69 -2.71
C PHE A 111 13.89 -12.60 -3.28
N PRO A 112 13.42 -13.60 -2.52
CA PRO A 112 12.13 -14.22 -2.77
C PRO A 112 11.01 -13.21 -2.50
N VAL A 113 10.12 -13.00 -3.47
CA VAL A 113 9.05 -11.99 -3.38
C VAL A 113 8.15 -12.21 -2.16
N ASN A 114 7.98 -13.46 -1.70
CA ASN A 114 7.16 -13.83 -0.56
C ASN A 114 7.91 -13.93 0.80
N ARG A 115 9.20 -13.61 0.87
CA ARG A 115 10.00 -13.68 2.12
C ARG A 115 10.53 -12.32 2.56
N VAL A 116 9.83 -11.26 2.19
CA VAL A 116 10.09 -9.88 2.60
C VAL A 116 8.87 -9.29 3.29
N VAL A 117 9.00 -8.12 3.90
CA VAL A 117 7.86 -7.43 4.55
C VAL A 117 6.72 -7.18 3.54
N PRO A 118 5.44 -7.23 3.96
CA PRO A 118 4.29 -7.21 3.05
C PRO A 118 4.29 -6.05 2.04
N GLY A 119 4.57 -4.82 2.48
CA GLY A 119 4.58 -3.64 1.62
C GLY A 119 5.67 -3.71 0.55
N PHE A 120 6.82 -4.30 0.88
CA PHE A 120 7.91 -4.49 -0.07
C PHE A 120 7.53 -5.55 -1.11
N SER A 121 6.94 -6.66 -0.66
CA SER A 121 6.40 -7.70 -1.56
C SER A 121 5.35 -7.16 -2.53
N ILE A 122 4.42 -6.34 -2.04
CA ILE A 122 3.40 -5.69 -2.88
C ILE A 122 4.07 -4.77 -3.89
N GLY A 123 5.01 -3.93 -3.46
CA GLY A 123 5.74 -3.00 -4.33
C GLY A 123 6.52 -3.70 -5.44
N LEU A 124 7.25 -4.77 -5.13
CA LEU A 124 8.00 -5.56 -6.11
C LEU A 124 7.09 -6.12 -7.20
N GLN A 125 5.89 -6.60 -6.85
CA GLN A 125 4.90 -7.14 -7.79
C GLN A 125 4.22 -6.07 -8.66
N LEU A 126 4.47 -4.78 -8.40
CA LEU A 126 4.03 -3.68 -9.26
C LEU A 126 5.08 -3.31 -10.31
N MET A 127 6.34 -3.70 -10.11
CA MET A 127 7.47 -3.32 -10.94
C MET A 127 7.71 -4.32 -12.08
N SER A 128 8.25 -3.82 -13.19
CA SER A 128 8.82 -4.62 -14.27
C SER A 128 10.35 -4.42 -14.33
N PRO A 129 11.14 -5.33 -14.92
CA PRO A 129 12.58 -5.12 -15.08
C PRO A 129 12.93 -3.77 -15.72
N GLY A 130 13.96 -3.11 -15.19
CA GLY A 130 14.35 -1.73 -15.51
C GLY A 130 13.61 -0.64 -14.71
N ALA A 131 12.56 -0.99 -13.97
CA ALA A 131 11.81 -0.03 -13.17
C ALA A 131 12.61 0.43 -11.95
N LYS A 132 12.45 1.70 -11.61
CA LYS A 132 12.98 2.30 -10.38
C LYS A 132 11.86 3.00 -9.61
N TYR A 133 11.52 2.50 -8.44
CA TYR A 133 10.36 2.96 -7.66
C TYR A 133 10.84 3.44 -6.29
N GLN A 134 10.10 4.38 -5.70
CA GLN A 134 10.20 4.72 -4.29
C GLN A 134 8.92 4.25 -3.59
N LEU A 135 9.06 3.34 -2.64
CA LEU A 135 8.00 2.74 -1.85
C LEU A 135 7.95 3.40 -0.46
N TYR A 136 6.75 3.69 0.02
CA TYR A 136 6.49 4.25 1.33
C TYR A 136 5.63 3.25 2.10
N ILE A 137 6.26 2.55 3.04
CA ILE A 137 5.71 1.38 3.71
C ILE A 137 5.31 1.77 5.13
N PRO A 138 4.00 1.85 5.43
CA PRO A 138 3.54 2.04 6.81
C PRO A 138 3.87 0.82 7.66
N GLY A 139 4.07 1.04 8.96
CA GLY A 139 4.63 0.01 9.86
C GLY A 139 3.90 -1.33 9.87
N HIS A 140 2.59 -1.35 9.70
CA HIS A 140 1.80 -2.61 9.64
C HIS A 140 2.00 -3.41 8.34
N LEU A 141 2.46 -2.78 7.25
CA LEU A 141 2.97 -3.43 6.04
C LEU A 141 4.50 -3.65 6.10
N GLY A 142 5.14 -3.21 7.18
CA GLY A 142 6.55 -3.38 7.48
C GLY A 142 6.79 -4.51 8.48
N TYR A 143 7.46 -4.18 9.58
CA TYR A 143 7.77 -5.12 10.67
C TYR A 143 6.66 -5.22 11.74
N GLY A 144 5.57 -4.46 11.60
CA GLY A 144 4.45 -4.46 12.56
C GLY A 144 4.93 -4.11 13.97
N SER A 145 4.42 -4.80 14.98
CA SER A 145 4.85 -4.61 16.38
C SER A 145 6.16 -5.34 16.74
N GLY A 146 6.85 -5.95 15.77
CA GLY A 146 8.08 -6.70 15.99
C GLY A 146 9.34 -5.82 16.05
N ASP A 147 10.46 -6.46 16.36
CA ASP A 147 11.78 -5.82 16.42
C ASP A 147 12.39 -5.68 15.02
N GLY A 148 12.01 -4.60 14.33
CA GLY A 148 12.57 -4.19 13.05
C GLY A 148 13.36 -2.88 13.14
N PRO A 149 14.01 -2.45 12.04
CA PRO A 149 14.63 -1.14 11.94
C PRO A 149 13.66 -0.01 12.32
N GLY A 150 14.09 0.88 13.21
CA GLY A 150 13.27 2.00 13.70
C GLY A 150 12.25 1.61 14.79
N GLY A 151 12.18 0.33 15.17
CA GLY A 151 11.30 -0.17 16.22
C GLY A 151 9.86 -0.51 15.76
N PRO A 152 8.97 -0.80 16.73
CA PRO A 152 7.59 -1.17 16.44
C PRO A 152 6.86 -0.11 15.64
N MET A 153 6.11 -0.54 14.62
CA MET A 153 5.29 0.29 13.74
C MET A 153 6.08 1.37 12.97
N ALA A 154 7.40 1.23 12.85
CA ALA A 154 8.23 2.18 12.11
C ALA A 154 7.83 2.29 10.63
N PHE A 155 7.76 3.53 10.14
CA PHE A 155 7.50 3.83 8.75
C PHE A 155 8.81 3.77 7.95
N MET A 156 8.79 3.09 6.80
CA MET A 156 9.98 2.85 6.00
C MET A 156 9.84 3.41 4.59
N ILE A 157 10.95 3.90 4.06
CA ILE A 157 11.06 4.41 2.70
C ILE A 157 12.09 3.56 1.98
N PHE A 158 11.68 2.90 0.91
CA PHE A 158 12.59 2.13 0.06
C PHE A 158 12.71 2.76 -1.31
N GLN A 159 13.92 2.94 -1.80
CA GLN A 159 14.16 3.14 -3.22
C GLN A 159 14.63 1.81 -3.81
N VAL A 160 13.96 1.32 -4.84
CA VAL A 160 14.19 -0.01 -5.43
C VAL A 160 14.40 0.12 -6.92
N GLU A 161 15.37 -0.61 -7.45
CA GLU A 161 15.62 -0.79 -8.88
C GLU A 161 15.54 -2.28 -9.20
N LEU A 162 14.56 -2.67 -10.02
CA LEU A 162 14.33 -4.05 -10.40
C LEU A 162 15.16 -4.39 -11.63
N LEU A 163 16.15 -5.26 -11.46
CA LEU A 163 17.06 -5.65 -12.56
C LEU A 163 16.52 -6.85 -13.31
N GLU A 164 16.03 -7.86 -12.59
CA GLU A 164 15.68 -9.15 -13.17
C GLU A 164 14.63 -9.89 -12.34
N ILE A 165 13.80 -10.67 -13.02
CA ILE A 165 12.88 -11.64 -12.42
C ILE A 165 13.45 -13.03 -12.67
N ILE A 166 13.59 -13.82 -11.62
CA ILE A 166 14.05 -15.20 -11.65
C ILE A 166 12.82 -16.07 -11.36
N PRO A 167 12.20 -16.69 -12.38
CA PRO A 167 10.99 -17.48 -12.21
C PRO A 167 11.20 -18.68 -11.28
N SER A 168 10.19 -19.01 -10.49
CA SER A 168 10.20 -20.26 -9.72
C SER A 168 10.18 -21.50 -10.65
N PRO A 169 10.92 -22.60 -10.35
CA PRO A 169 10.96 -23.80 -11.19
C PRO A 169 9.59 -24.43 -11.51
N GLU A 170 8.59 -24.24 -10.65
CA GLU A 170 7.20 -24.73 -10.87
C GLU A 170 6.46 -23.97 -12.00
N GLN A 171 6.98 -22.82 -12.45
CA GLN A 171 6.35 -21.93 -13.43
C GLN A 171 6.75 -22.25 -14.88
N VAL A 172 7.69 -23.16 -15.09
CA VAL A 172 8.35 -23.42 -16.39
C VAL A 172 7.72 -24.63 -17.12
N ASN A 173 6.57 -25.14 -16.64
CA ASN A 173 5.84 -26.25 -17.25
C ASN A 173 4.58 -25.77 -17.97
#